data_AF-A0A8K0JT66-F1
#
_entry.id   AF-A0A8K0JT66-F1
#
_cell.length_a   1.000
_cell.length_b   1.000
_cell.length_c   1.000
_cell.angle_alpha   90.00
_cell.angle_beta   90.00
_cell.angle_gamma   90.00
#
_symmetry.space_group_name_H-M   'P 1'
#
loop_
_entity.id
_entity.type
_entity.pdbx_description
1 polymer ?
#
loop_
_entity_poly.entity_id
_entity_poly.type
_entity_poly.pdbx_seq_one_letter_code
_entity_poly.pdbx_strand_id
1 'polypeptide(L)'
;MARDFGYVCETEFPARQVAEYLSRQHVDPSESYRRKEVIHATKQVTKELMDLLNQDRSPLCNTRPQIILDPSIQRHLTHFSLITHGFGSPAIVAALTAIQVRAPKLLLLNQNEFHLACIALHNL
;
A
#
# COMPACT_ATOMS: atom_id res chain seq x y z
N MET A 1 2.97 -19.44 3.85
CA MET A 1 3.09 -18.17 4.60
C MET A 1 2.96 -16.97 3.68
N ALA A 2 3.99 -16.56 2.91
CA ALA A 2 3.94 -15.35 2.08
C ALA A 2 2.80 -15.34 1.05
N ARG A 3 2.60 -16.48 0.37
CA ARG A 3 1.53 -16.67 -0.60
C ARG A 3 0.14 -16.55 0.03
N ASP A 4 -0.07 -17.23 1.15
CA ASP A 4 -1.36 -17.25 1.85
C ASP A 4 -1.70 -15.87 2.41
N PHE A 5 -0.70 -15.17 2.94
CA PHE A 5 -0.84 -13.78 3.39
C PHE A 5 -1.17 -12.84 2.22
N GLY A 6 -0.47 -12.99 1.09
CA GLY A 6 -0.79 -12.27 -0.15
C GLY A 6 -2.24 -12.48 -0.59
N TYR A 7 -2.70 -13.73 -0.62
CA TYR A 7 -4.08 -14.07 -0.94
C TYR A 7 -5.08 -13.43 0.02
N VAL A 8 -4.86 -13.52 1.33
CA VAL A 8 -5.74 -12.89 2.35
C VAL A 8 -5.76 -11.37 2.20
N CYS A 9 -4.62 -10.75 1.94
CA CYS A 9 -4.54 -9.33 1.60
C CYS A 9 -5.34 -9.01 0.32
N GLU A 10 -5.34 -9.92 -0.66
CA GLU A 10 -6.02 -9.80 -1.95
C GLU A 10 -7.51 -10.15 -1.97
N THR A 11 -8.02 -10.97 -1.05
CA THR A 11 -9.44 -11.40 -1.06
C THR A 11 -10.18 -10.99 0.20
N GLU A 12 -9.57 -11.12 1.37
CA GLU A 12 -10.26 -10.99 2.65
C GLU A 12 -10.12 -9.60 3.28
N PHE A 13 -9.11 -8.82 2.90
CA PHE A 13 -8.89 -7.51 3.52
C PHE A 13 -10.12 -6.59 3.32
N PRO A 14 -10.73 -6.08 4.41
CA PRO A 14 -11.99 -5.33 4.37
C PRO A 14 -11.76 -3.86 3.97
N ALA A 15 -11.09 -3.64 2.84
CA ALA A 15 -10.71 -2.32 2.36
C ALA A 15 -11.93 -1.41 2.21
N ARG A 16 -13.09 -1.99 1.89
CA ARG A 16 -14.32 -1.23 1.69
C ARG A 16 -14.82 -0.58 2.96
N GLN A 17 -15.04 -1.41 3.97
CA GLN A 17 -15.55 -1.01 5.27
C GLN A 17 -14.60 -0.02 5.93
N VAL A 18 -13.28 -0.24 5.82
CA VAL A 18 -12.26 0.68 6.34
C VAL A 18 -12.31 2.03 5.65
N ALA A 19 -12.37 2.07 4.31
CA ALA A 19 -12.42 3.31 3.55
C ALA A 19 -13.71 4.11 3.81
N GLU A 20 -14.86 3.43 3.89
CA GLU A 20 -16.15 4.05 4.23
C GLU A 20 -16.09 4.66 5.64
N TYR A 21 -15.59 3.92 6.63
CA TYR A 21 -15.44 4.39 8.01
C TYR A 21 -14.54 5.65 8.09
N LEU A 22 -13.38 5.62 7.43
CA LEU A 22 -12.43 6.74 7.43
C LEU A 22 -12.94 7.97 6.65
N SER A 23 -13.80 7.77 5.66
CA SER A 23 -14.34 8.89 4.87
C SER A 23 -15.41 9.68 5.61
N ARG A 24 -16.16 9.05 6.53
CA ARG A 24 -17.18 9.72 7.35
C ARG A 24 -16.62 10.85 8.23
N GLN A 25 -15.33 10.79 8.56
CA GLN A 25 -14.66 11.79 9.39
C GLN A 25 -14.30 13.08 8.63
N HIS A 26 -14.43 13.11 7.29
CA HIS A 26 -13.92 14.19 6.45
C HIS A 26 -15.06 14.79 5.61
N VAL A 27 -15.87 15.65 6.24
CA VAL A 27 -17.06 16.27 5.62
C VAL A 27 -16.71 17.58 4.89
N ASP A 28 -15.57 18.22 5.22
CA ASP A 28 -15.14 19.48 4.61
C ASP A 28 -14.54 19.27 3.20
N PRO A 29 -15.09 19.91 2.15
CA PRO A 29 -14.57 19.83 0.79
C PRO A 29 -13.11 20.27 0.61
N SER A 30 -12.59 21.17 1.45
CA SER A 30 -11.19 21.61 1.38
C SER A 30 -10.22 20.52 1.87
N GLU A 31 -10.61 19.80 2.92
CA GLU A 31 -9.87 18.66 3.46
C GLU A 31 -9.85 17.47 2.49
N SER A 32 -10.91 17.32 1.69
CA SER A 32 -11.01 16.32 0.63
C SER A 32 -9.91 16.45 -0.44
N TYR A 33 -9.61 17.68 -0.87
CA TYR A 33 -8.57 17.93 -1.87
C TYR A 33 -7.17 17.61 -1.32
N ARG A 34 -6.85 18.14 -0.13
CA ARG A 34 -5.61 17.86 0.58
C ARG A 34 -5.42 16.35 0.81
N ARG A 35 -6.48 15.65 1.19
CA ARG A 35 -6.46 14.20 1.39
C ARG A 35 -6.16 13.44 0.10
N LYS A 36 -6.70 13.88 -1.04
CA LYS A 36 -6.38 13.30 -2.36
C LYS A 36 -4.90 13.43 -2.68
N GLU A 37 -4.30 14.59 -2.45
CA GLU A 37 -2.86 14.80 -2.66
C GLU A 37 -2.02 13.89 -1.75
N VAL A 38 -2.35 13.83 -0.45
CA VAL A 38 -1.65 12.97 0.51
C VAL A 38 -1.77 11.49 0.11
N ILE A 39 -2.94 11.04 -0.34
CA ILE A 39 -3.13 9.67 -0.85
C ILE A 39 -2.25 9.42 -2.07
N HIS A 40 -2.17 10.36 -3.01
CA HIS A 40 -1.31 10.23 -4.19
C HIS A 40 0.17 10.17 -3.82
N ALA A 41 0.65 11.06 -2.95
CA ALA A 41 2.02 11.05 -2.46
C ALA A 41 2.34 9.72 -1.74
N THR A 42 1.44 9.26 -0.88
CA THR A 42 1.59 7.98 -0.16
C THR A 42 1.70 6.80 -1.13
N LYS A 43 0.91 6.78 -2.22
CA LYS A 43 0.99 5.75 -3.25
C LYS A 43 2.35 5.73 -3.95
N GLN A 44 2.95 6.89 -4.20
CA GLN A 44 4.29 6.97 -4.82
C GLN A 44 5.35 6.39 -3.89
N VAL A 45 5.43 6.88 -2.66
CA VAL A 45 6.42 6.42 -1.67
C VAL A 45 6.29 4.92 -1.38
N THR A 46 5.05 4.43 -1.22
CA THR A 46 4.82 3.00 -0.98
C THR A 46 5.17 2.14 -2.20
N LYS A 47 5.04 2.66 -3.43
CA LYS A 47 5.49 1.98 -4.63
C LYS A 47 7.01 1.84 -4.69
N GLU A 48 7.74 2.92 -4.42
CA GLU A 48 9.21 2.89 -4.37
C GLU A 48 9.72 1.86 -3.35
N LEU A 49 9.09 1.81 -2.17
CA LEU A 49 9.42 0.80 -1.16
C LEU A 49 9.13 -0.62 -1.63
N MET A 50 7.97 -0.87 -2.26
CA MET A 50 7.66 -2.19 -2.83
C MET A 50 8.67 -2.58 -3.91
N ASP A 51 9.05 -1.65 -4.78
CA ASP A 51 10.00 -1.90 -5.85
C ASP A 51 11.39 -2.25 -5.29
N LEU A 52 11.83 -1.57 -4.23
CA LEU A 52 13.06 -1.91 -3.51
C LEU A 52 12.99 -3.31 -2.87
N LEU A 53 11.91 -3.63 -2.17
CA LEU A 53 11.72 -4.93 -1.53
C LEU A 53 11.62 -6.08 -2.55
N ASN A 54 11.04 -5.83 -3.73
CA ASN A 54 10.98 -6.79 -4.83
C ASN A 54 12.35 -7.05 -5.48
N GLN A 55 13.30 -6.13 -5.30
CA GLN A 55 14.70 -6.30 -5.74
C GLN A 55 15.57 -7.00 -4.68
N ASP A 56 15.02 -7.33 -3.51
CA ASP A 56 15.75 -8.04 -2.48
C ASP A 56 16.22 -9.42 -3.00
N ARG A 57 17.54 -9.58 -3.11
CA ARG A 57 18.20 -10.84 -3.48
C ARG A 57 18.93 -11.45 -2.29
N SER A 58 18.32 -11.37 -1.10
CA SER A 58 18.81 -12.04 0.09
C SER A 58 18.95 -13.55 -0.17
N PRO A 59 20.11 -14.16 0.12
CA PRO A 59 20.29 -15.59 -0.01
C PRO A 59 19.40 -16.30 1.01
N LEU A 60 18.29 -16.85 0.55
CA LEU A 60 17.39 -17.68 1.33
C LEU A 60 17.63 -19.15 0.97
N CYS A 61 17.77 -20.02 1.97
CA CYS A 61 18.09 -21.43 1.78
C CYS A 61 19.42 -21.62 0.98
N ASN A 62 19.53 -22.69 0.16
CA ASN A 62 20.69 -22.92 -0.70
C ASN A 62 20.71 -22.05 -1.98
N THR A 63 19.86 -21.03 -2.09
CA THR A 63 19.86 -20.13 -3.25
C THR A 63 20.86 -18.99 -3.05
N ARG A 64 21.66 -18.70 -4.09
CA ARG A 64 22.63 -17.59 -4.10
C ARG A 64 22.38 -16.71 -5.32
N PRO A 65 21.26 -15.96 -5.35
CA PRO A 65 20.98 -15.05 -6.44
C PRO A 65 22.06 -13.98 -6.56
N GLN A 66 22.30 -13.50 -7.78
CA GLN A 66 23.23 -12.39 -8.01
C GLN A 66 22.70 -11.14 -7.31
N ILE A 67 23.53 -10.53 -6.47
CA ILE A 67 23.19 -9.29 -5.77
C ILE A 67 23.14 -8.15 -6.79
N ILE A 68 22.01 -7.45 -6.85
CA ILE A 68 21.76 -6.31 -7.75
C ILE A 68 21.67 -4.98 -7.00
N LEU A 69 21.39 -5.04 -5.69
CA LEU A 69 21.27 -3.88 -4.81
C LEU A 69 22.64 -3.47 -4.26
N ASP A 70 22.75 -2.21 -3.86
CA ASP A 70 23.93 -1.72 -3.14
C ASP A 70 24.20 -2.59 -1.90
N PRO A 71 25.46 -3.01 -1.65
CA PRO A 71 25.81 -3.88 -0.52
C PRO A 71 25.38 -3.32 0.85
N SER A 72 25.33 -2.00 1.02
CA SER A 72 24.88 -1.35 2.24
C SER A 72 23.40 -1.63 2.51
N ILE A 73 22.53 -1.59 1.49
CA ILE A 73 21.11 -1.87 1.62
C ILE A 73 20.85 -3.38 1.67
N GLN A 74 21.50 -4.15 0.79
CA GLN A 74 21.32 -5.59 0.73
C GLN A 74 21.65 -6.27 2.06
N ARG A 75 22.67 -5.79 2.80
CA ARG A 75 23.00 -6.32 4.14
C ARG A 75 21.83 -6.22 5.11
N HIS A 76 21.14 -5.08 5.15
CA HIS A 76 20.01 -4.86 6.05
C HIS A 76 18.81 -5.72 5.66
N LEU A 77 18.53 -5.82 4.36
CA LEU A 77 17.46 -6.68 3.84
C LEU A 77 17.75 -8.16 4.13
N THR A 78 18.99 -8.61 3.96
CA THR A 78 19.40 -9.97 4.31
C THR A 78 19.22 -10.26 5.79
N HIS A 79 19.61 -9.33 6.67
CA HIS A 79 19.41 -9.49 8.10
C HIS A 79 17.91 -9.60 8.46
N PHE A 80 17.08 -8.73 7.89
CA PHE A 80 15.62 -8.79 8.06
C PHE A 80 15.02 -10.10 7.53
N SER A 81 15.45 -10.54 6.35
CA SER A 81 15.06 -11.80 5.73
C SER A 81 15.46 -13.01 6.57
N LEU A 82 16.64 -13.00 7.21
CA LEU A 82 17.06 -14.07 8.13
C LEU A 82 16.18 -14.11 9.39
N ILE A 83 15.90 -12.97 10.01
CA ILE A 83 15.05 -12.88 11.22
C ILE A 83 13.61 -13.29 10.92
N THR A 84 13.07 -12.86 9.78
CA THR A 84 11.69 -13.14 9.37
C THR A 84 11.54 -14.45 8.60
N HIS A 85 12.61 -15.26 8.52
CA HIS A 85 12.64 -16.51 7.76
C HIS A 85 12.16 -16.38 6.30
N GLY A 86 12.50 -15.26 5.65
CA GLY A 86 12.15 -14.96 4.26
C GLY A 86 10.68 -14.57 4.03
N PHE A 87 9.87 -14.48 5.08
CA PHE A 87 8.46 -14.07 4.97
C PHE A 87 8.28 -12.55 4.99
N GLY A 88 9.17 -11.82 5.66
CA GLY A 88 8.98 -10.39 5.96
C GLY A 88 8.82 -9.50 4.73
N SER A 89 9.77 -9.53 3.79
CA SER A 89 9.73 -8.66 2.60
C SER A 89 8.50 -8.94 1.73
N PRO A 90 8.17 -10.21 1.39
CA PRO A 90 6.92 -10.53 0.69
C PRO A 90 5.65 -10.11 1.43
N ALA A 91 5.61 -10.22 2.76
CA ALA A 91 4.47 -9.81 3.57
C ALA A 91 4.26 -8.29 3.52
N ILE A 92 5.32 -7.50 3.62
CA ILE A 92 5.22 -6.03 3.50
C ILE A 92 4.72 -5.64 2.11
N VAL A 93 5.25 -6.25 1.05
CA VAL A 93 4.80 -6.01 -0.34
C VAL A 93 3.31 -6.35 -0.50
N ALA A 94 2.87 -7.50 0.01
CA ALA A 94 1.45 -7.89 -0.03
C ALA A 94 0.54 -6.89 0.71
N ALA A 95 0.93 -6.47 1.92
CA ALA A 95 0.17 -5.50 2.71
C ALA A 95 0.08 -4.14 2.00
N LEU A 96 1.20 -3.64 1.48
CA LEU A 96 1.24 -2.38 0.73
C LEU A 96 0.44 -2.46 -0.57
N THR A 97 0.42 -3.61 -1.23
CA THR A 97 -0.39 -3.86 -2.44
C THR A 97 -1.89 -3.80 -2.11
N ALA A 98 -2.33 -4.44 -1.02
CA ALA A 98 -3.73 -4.36 -0.58
C ALA A 98 -4.14 -2.91 -0.26
N ILE A 99 -3.25 -2.16 0.39
CA ILE A 99 -3.45 -0.74 0.64
C ILE A 99 -3.54 0.02 -0.69
N GLN A 100 -2.59 -0.10 -1.61
CA GLN A 100 -2.55 0.68 -2.85
C GLN A 100 -3.71 0.40 -3.82
N VAL A 101 -4.14 -0.86 -3.93
CA VAL A 101 -5.11 -1.29 -4.95
C VAL A 101 -6.55 -1.05 -4.49
N ARG A 102 -6.90 -1.34 -3.23
CA ARG A 102 -8.29 -1.23 -2.78
C ARG A 102 -8.62 0.03 -2.00
N ALA A 103 -7.77 0.49 -1.08
CA ALA A 103 -8.14 1.61 -0.19
C ALA A 103 -8.25 2.96 -0.93
N PRO A 104 -7.27 3.40 -1.75
CA PRO A 104 -7.35 4.64 -2.51
C PRO A 104 -8.45 4.65 -3.57
N LYS A 105 -8.66 3.54 -4.30
CA LYS A 105 -9.73 3.50 -5.32
C LYS A 105 -11.08 3.79 -4.70
N LEU A 106 -11.37 3.22 -3.53
CA LEU A 106 -12.65 3.43 -2.89
C LEU A 106 -12.75 4.77 -2.14
N LEU A 107 -11.65 5.26 -1.57
CA LEU A 107 -11.57 6.60 -1.01
C LEU A 107 -11.75 7.67 -2.10
N LEU A 108 -11.12 7.52 -3.27
CA LEU A 108 -11.22 8.47 -4.38
C LEU A 108 -12.57 8.41 -5.09
N LEU A 109 -13.19 7.23 -5.24
CA LEU A 109 -14.54 7.10 -5.81
C LEU A 109 -15.60 7.78 -4.95
N ASN A 110 -15.54 7.62 -3.61
CA ASN A 110 -16.42 8.35 -2.70
C ASN A 110 -16.19 9.86 -2.81
N GLN A 111 -14.94 10.33 -2.91
CA GLN A 111 -14.65 11.76 -3.00
C GLN A 111 -15.20 12.42 -4.28
N ASN A 112 -15.20 11.71 -5.42
CA ASN A 112 -15.81 12.23 -6.66
C ASN A 112 -17.35 12.33 -6.55
N GLU A 113 -18.02 11.35 -5.95
CA GLU A 113 -19.46 11.39 -5.67
C GLU A 113 -19.83 12.51 -4.69
N PHE A 114 -19.03 12.68 -3.62
CA PHE A 114 -19.23 13.77 -2.64
C PHE A 114 -18.99 15.16 -3.25
N HIS A 115 -18.02 15.30 -4.16
CA HIS A 115 -17.79 16.56 -4.88
C HIS A 115 -18.96 16.90 -5.83
N LEU A 116 -19.49 15.91 -6.55
CA LEU A 116 -20.70 16.05 -7.36
C LEU A 116 -21.92 16.42 -6.50
N ALA A 117 -22.08 15.80 -5.33
CA ALA A 117 -23.15 16.14 -4.38
C ALA A 117 -23.03 17.57 -3.83
N CYS A 118 -21.80 18.02 -3.52
CA CYS A 118 -21.55 19.40 -3.08
C CYS A 118 -21.82 20.43 -4.21
N ILE A 119 -21.42 20.14 -5.45
CA ILE A 119 -21.73 21.00 -6.61
C ILE A 119 -23.24 21.07 -6.85
N ALA A 120 -23.96 19.95 -6.71
CA ALA A 120 -25.42 19.91 -6.88
C ALA A 120 -26.17 20.72 -5.81
N LEU A 121 -25.66 20.76 -4.57
CA LEU A 121 -26.24 21.55 -3.47
C LEU A 121 -25.95 23.06 -3.56
N HIS A 122 -24.89 23.48 -4.25
CA HIS A 122 -24.55 24.90 -4.43
C HIS A 122 -25.18 25.54 -5.68
N ASN A 123 -25.84 24.77 -6.55
CA ASN A 123 -26.56 25.25 -7.74
C ASN A 123 -28.10 25.20 -7.59
N LEU A 124 -28.59 25.08 -6.35
CA LEU A 124 -29.99 25.22 -5.94
C LEU A 124 -30.12 26.43 -5.01
#